data_AF-A0A8T0AFY2-F1
#
_entry.id   AF-A0A8T0AFY2-F1
#
_cell.length_a   1.000
_cell.length_b   1.000
_cell.length_c   1.000
_cell.angle_alpha   90.00
_cell.angle_beta   90.00
_cell.angle_gamma   90.00
#
_symmetry.space_group_name_H-M   'P 1'
#
loop_
_entity.id
_entity.type
_entity.pdbx_description
1 polymer ?
#
loop_
_entity_poly.entity_id
_entity_poly.type
_entity_poly.pdbx_seq_one_letter_code
_entity_poly.pdbx_strand_id
1 'polypeptide(L)'
;SLSSSIVSTCLKMTIVPVSKKSTVSCLNDYHPVSLRPIVMKCFERLVMRHIKTQLPPSLDPMQFVYHPNRSTDGAISTTLHLALTHLDNKDSYVRMLFIDFSSAFIRIIP
;
A
#
# COMPACT_ATOMS: atom_id res chain seq x y z
N SER A 1 2.30 7.62 29.32
CA SER A 1 1.15 6.94 28.68
C SER A 1 0.63 7.82 27.54
N LEU A 2 0.41 7.29 26.34
CA LEU A 2 -0.20 8.01 25.21
C LEU A 2 -1.69 8.36 25.44
N SER A 3 -2.28 7.90 26.55
CA SER A 3 -3.69 8.14 26.89
C SER A 3 -4.01 9.56 27.36
N SER A 4 -3.02 10.43 27.60
CA SER A 4 -3.22 11.81 28.06
C SER A 4 -2.54 12.88 27.21
N SER A 5 -2.00 12.52 26.04
CA SER A 5 -1.28 13.47 25.20
C SER A 5 -2.24 14.35 24.39
N ILE A 6 -2.24 15.66 24.69
CA ILE A 6 -2.90 16.67 23.87
C ILE A 6 -2.08 16.85 22.59
N VAL A 7 -2.64 16.45 21.45
CA VAL A 7 -2.06 16.77 20.15
C VAL A 7 -2.36 18.24 19.85
N SER A 8 -1.30 19.04 19.72
CA SER A 8 -1.42 20.45 19.35
C SER A 8 -2.28 20.61 18.09
N THR A 9 -3.13 21.63 18.06
CA THR A 9 -4.07 21.88 16.96
C THR A 9 -3.35 22.00 15.60
N CYS A 10 -2.12 22.55 15.58
CA CYS A 10 -1.32 22.65 14.36
C CYS A 10 -0.78 21.30 13.83
N LEU A 11 -0.93 20.22 14.60
CA LEU A 11 -0.58 18.84 14.23
C LEU A 11 -1.82 17.99 13.92
N LYS A 12 -3.04 18.53 14.13
CA LYS A 12 -4.28 17.82 13.83
C LYS A 12 -4.44 17.64 12.33
N MET A 13 -4.99 16.49 11.96
CA MET A 13 -5.20 16.05 10.59
C MET A 13 -6.67 16.17 10.24
N THR A 14 -6.97 16.58 9.01
CA THR A 14 -8.35 16.67 8.52
C THR A 14 -8.62 15.53 7.55
N ILE A 15 -9.68 14.75 7.78
CA ILE A 15 -10.10 13.69 6.86
C ILE A 15 -11.06 14.28 5.83
N VAL A 16 -10.70 14.15 4.56
CA VAL A 16 -11.52 14.61 3.44
C VAL A 16 -11.95 13.38 2.61
N PRO A 17 -13.25 13.18 2.36
CA PRO A 17 -13.71 12.11 1.50
C PRO A 17 -13.43 12.43 0.03
N VAL A 18 -12.76 11.52 -0.68
CA VAL A 18 -12.50 11.63 -2.13
C VAL A 18 -13.21 10.48 -2.84
N SER A 19 -13.97 10.77 -3.89
CA SER A 19 -14.70 9.73 -4.61
C SER A 19 -13.75 8.75 -5.31
N LYS A 20 -13.99 7.44 -5.18
CA LYS A 20 -13.29 6.38 -5.91
C LYS A 20 -13.80 6.23 -7.36
N LYS A 21 -15.04 6.66 -7.63
CA LYS A 21 -15.76 6.41 -8.87
C LYS A 21 -16.41 7.70 -9.38
N SER A 22 -16.77 7.76 -10.66
CA SER A 22 -17.48 8.92 -11.22
C SER A 22 -18.88 9.11 -10.65
N THR A 23 -19.57 8.03 -10.31
CA THR A 23 -20.88 8.04 -9.66
C THR A 23 -20.77 7.43 -8.27
N VAL A 24 -21.29 8.16 -7.27
CA VAL A 24 -21.29 7.74 -5.85
C VAL A 24 -22.68 7.22 -5.52
N SER A 25 -22.78 5.97 -5.09
CA SER A 25 -24.06 5.39 -4.63
C SER A 25 -24.09 5.14 -3.13
N CYS A 26 -22.93 4.95 -2.48
CA CYS A 26 -22.85 4.72 -1.05
C CYS A 26 -21.59 5.32 -0.42
N LEU A 27 -21.55 5.42 0.92
CA LEU A 27 -20.40 5.98 1.66
C LEU A 27 -19.10 5.20 1.43
N ASN A 28 -19.17 3.90 1.11
CA ASN A 28 -18.00 3.07 0.83
C ASN A 28 -17.30 3.42 -0.49
N ASP A 29 -17.96 4.17 -1.37
CA ASP A 29 -17.37 4.68 -2.61
C ASP A 29 -16.43 5.87 -2.37
N TYR A 30 -16.37 6.41 -1.14
CA TYR A 30 -15.36 7.37 -0.77
C TYR A 30 -14.08 6.69 -0.25
N HIS A 31 -12.94 7.23 -0.65
CA HIS A 31 -11.67 6.99 0.01
C HIS A 31 -11.41 8.14 1.00
N PRO A 32 -11.21 7.85 2.30
CA PRO A 32 -10.78 8.89 3.22
C PRO A 32 -9.34 9.28 2.86
N VAL A 33 -9.11 10.56 2.61
CA VAL A 33 -7.77 11.12 2.41
C VAL A 33 -7.48 12.06 3.56
N SER A 34 -6.37 11.81 4.25
CA SER A 34 -6.02 12.62 5.40
C SER A 34 -5.09 13.76 4.99
N LEU A 35 -5.57 14.99 5.07
CA LEU A 35 -4.79 16.20 4.82
C LEU A 35 -3.96 16.54 6.05
N ARG A 36 -2.64 16.57 5.86
CA ARG A 36 -1.65 16.70 6.93
C ARG A 36 -0.97 18.06 6.88
N PRO A 37 -0.80 18.74 8.03
CA PRO A 37 0.07 19.91 8.13
C PRO A 37 1.49 19.59 7.68
N ILE A 38 2.22 20.61 7.18
CA ILE A 38 3.59 20.43 6.66
C ILE A 38 4.53 19.79 7.70
N VAL A 39 4.37 20.17 8.98
CA VAL A 39 5.17 19.65 10.10
C VAL A 39 4.96 18.14 10.26
N MET A 40 3.72 17.67 10.15
CA MET A 40 3.40 16.24 10.23
C MET A 40 3.97 15.46 9.05
N LYS A 41 3.94 16.02 7.84
CA LYS A 41 4.58 15.39 6.66
C LYS A 41 6.09 15.25 6.85
N CYS A 42 6.75 16.25 7.44
CA CYS A 42 8.17 16.18 7.77
C CYS A 42 8.45 15.10 8.82
N PHE A 43 7.62 15.03 9.86
CA PHE A 43 7.73 14.00 10.90
C PHE A 43 7.58 12.59 10.32
N GLU A 44 6.58 12.36 9.47
CA GLU A 44 6.37 11.08 8.79
C GLU A 44 7.55 10.65 7.93
N ARG A 45 8.20 11.58 7.22
CA ARG A 45 9.41 11.29 6.46
C ARG A 45 10.57 10.85 7.36
N LEU A 46 10.68 11.45 8.56
CA LEU A 46 11.69 11.07 9.54
C LEU A 46 11.41 9.67 10.09
N VAL A 47 10.17 9.41 10.52
CA VAL A 47 9.75 8.10 11.02
C VAL A 47 9.91 7.02 9.95
N MET A 48 9.51 7.29 8.71
CA MET A 48 9.68 6.35 7.59
C MET A 48 11.16 5.98 7.38
N ARG A 49 12.08 6.96 7.44
CA ARG A 49 13.52 6.67 7.33
C ARG A 49 13.98 5.75 8.45
N HIS A 50 13.57 6.03 9.69
CA HIS A 50 13.90 5.19 10.82
C HIS A 50 13.35 3.77 10.67
N ILE A 51 12.08 3.61 10.28
CA ILE A 51 11.48 2.30 10.02
C ILE A 51 12.26 1.55 8.94
N LYS A 52 12.62 2.21 7.83
CA LYS A 52 13.43 1.63 6.76
C LYS A 52 14.80 1.13 7.22
N THR A 53 15.42 1.76 8.21
CA THR A 53 16.69 1.27 8.78
C THR A 53 16.53 0.04 9.67
N GLN A 54 15.31 -0.26 10.15
CA GLN A 54 15.01 -1.42 10.99
C GLN A 54 14.45 -2.60 10.19
N LEU A 55 14.03 -2.38 8.94
CA LEU A 55 13.61 -3.46 8.05
C LEU A 55 14.82 -4.30 7.62
N PRO A 56 14.64 -5.61 7.40
CA PRO A 56 15.71 -6.45 6.87
C PRO A 56 16.19 -5.92 5.51
N PRO A 57 17.48 -6.11 5.17
CA PRO A 57 18.05 -5.61 3.91
C PRO A 57 17.40 -6.27 2.68
N SER A 58 16.81 -7.46 2.83
CA SER A 58 16.04 -8.15 1.81
C SER A 58 14.55 -8.17 2.19
N LEU A 59 13.74 -7.46 1.41
CA LEU A 59 12.29 -7.67 1.36
C LEU A 59 11.97 -8.86 0.43
N ASP A 60 10.70 -9.24 0.37
CA ASP A 60 10.24 -10.27 -0.57
C ASP A 60 10.70 -9.92 -2.00
N PRO A 61 11.47 -10.80 -2.69
CA PRO A 61 11.92 -10.57 -4.05
C PRO A 61 10.78 -10.33 -5.05
N MET A 62 9.58 -10.86 -4.79
CA MET A 62 8.39 -10.70 -5.61
C MET A 62 7.51 -9.52 -5.17
N GLN A 63 7.96 -8.70 -4.22
CA GLN A 63 7.30 -7.45 -3.89
C GLN A 63 7.70 -6.34 -4.88
N PHE A 64 6.80 -6.03 -5.81
CA PHE A 64 7.02 -4.98 -6.81
C PHE A 64 6.55 -3.58 -6.38
N VAL A 65 5.74 -3.50 -5.31
CA VAL A 65 5.14 -2.24 -4.84
C VAL A 65 5.96 -1.63 -3.71
N TYR A 66 6.09 -0.31 -3.70
CA TYR A 66 6.83 0.48 -2.70
C TYR A 66 8.33 0.16 -2.57
N HIS A 67 8.90 -0.55 -3.55
CA HIS A 67 10.32 -0.89 -3.62
C HIS A 67 11.03 -0.05 -4.70
N PRO A 68 12.22 0.50 -4.44
CA PRO A 68 13.00 1.19 -5.47
C PRO A 68 13.37 0.23 -6.61
N ASN A 69 13.45 0.73 -7.84
CA ASN A 69 13.81 -0.05 -9.03
C ASN A 69 12.86 -1.23 -9.33
N ARG A 70 11.62 -1.17 -8.85
CA ARG A 70 10.53 -2.08 -9.21
C ARG A 70 9.39 -1.30 -9.83
N SER A 71 8.65 -1.94 -10.73
CA SER A 71 7.53 -1.34 -11.46
C SER A 71 6.40 -2.34 -11.64
N THR A 72 5.22 -1.84 -11.99
CA THR A 72 4.07 -2.67 -12.36
C THR A 72 4.37 -3.51 -13.61
N ASP A 73 5.14 -2.95 -14.56
CA ASP A 73 5.59 -3.67 -15.74
C ASP A 73 6.48 -4.87 -15.38
N GLY A 74 7.39 -4.70 -14.42
CA GLY A 74 8.20 -5.78 -13.88
C GLY A 74 7.35 -6.90 -13.25
N ALA A 75 6.28 -6.55 -12.54
CA ALA A 75 5.35 -7.52 -11.96
C ALA A 75 4.62 -8.33 -13.03
N ILE A 76 4.10 -7.64 -14.06
CA ILE A 76 3.38 -8.27 -15.18
C ILE A 76 4.33 -9.17 -15.98
N SER A 77 5.50 -8.65 -16.36
CA SER A 77 6.51 -9.38 -17.11
C SER A 77 6.97 -10.65 -16.36
N THR A 78 7.25 -10.53 -15.06
CA THR A 78 7.64 -11.69 -14.23
C THR A 78 6.51 -12.73 -14.15
N THR A 79 5.27 -12.29 -13.94
CA THR A 79 4.11 -13.19 -13.85
C THR A 79 3.87 -13.91 -15.18
N LEU A 80 3.94 -13.20 -16.30
CA LEU A 80 3.79 -13.78 -17.64
C LEU A 80 4.92 -14.75 -17.97
N HIS A 81 6.17 -14.36 -17.66
CA HIS A 81 7.33 -15.22 -17.88
C HIS A 81 7.18 -16.55 -17.11
N LEU A 82 6.86 -16.48 -15.82
CA LEU A 82 6.64 -17.68 -15.00
C LEU A 82 5.52 -18.56 -15.56
N ALA A 83 4.40 -17.96 -15.98
CA ALA A 83 3.29 -18.70 -16.55
C ALA A 83 3.67 -19.40 -17.86
N LEU A 84 4.30 -18.68 -18.80
CA LEU A 84 4.70 -19.22 -20.09
C LEU A 84 5.77 -20.31 -19.96
N THR A 85 6.79 -20.09 -19.14
CA THR A 85 7.84 -21.09 -18.87
C THR A 85 7.26 -22.37 -18.25
N HIS A 86 6.21 -22.26 -17.43
CA HIS A 86 5.50 -23.45 -16.96
C HIS A 86 4.74 -24.17 -18.07
N LEU A 87 4.08 -23.43 -18.97
CA LEU A 87 3.30 -23.97 -20.09
C LEU A 87 4.14 -24.61 -21.19
N ASP A 88 5.44 -24.33 -21.26
CA ASP A 88 6.36 -25.01 -22.19
C ASP A 88 6.52 -26.51 -21.87
N ASN A 89 6.10 -26.95 -20.68
CA ASN A 89 6.09 -28.37 -20.32
C ASN A 89 4.86 -29.07 -20.88
N LYS A 90 5.06 -30.27 -21.44
CA LYS A 90 3.96 -31.10 -21.96
C LYS A 90 2.96 -31.44 -20.84
N ASP A 91 1.67 -31.42 -21.18
CA ASP A 91 0.56 -31.76 -20.28
C ASP A 91 0.49 -30.90 -19.00
N SER A 92 0.95 -29.65 -19.08
CA SER A 92 0.91 -28.68 -17.97
C SER A 92 -0.21 -27.64 -18.14
N TYR A 93 -0.57 -26.97 -17.05
CA TYR A 93 -1.51 -25.84 -17.05
C TYR A 93 -1.18 -24.87 -15.93
N VAL A 94 -1.62 -23.61 -16.07
CA VAL A 94 -1.42 -22.55 -15.07
C VAL A 94 -2.78 -22.07 -14.58
N ARG A 95 -2.90 -21.81 -13.27
CA ARG A 95 -4.05 -21.13 -12.66
C ARG A 95 -3.54 -19.94 -11.88
N MET A 96 -4.18 -18.78 -12.07
CA MET A 96 -3.87 -17.56 -11.34
C MET A 96 -5.02 -17.23 -10.39
N LEU A 97 -4.68 -16.92 -9.13
CA LEU A 97 -5.63 -16.44 -8.13
C LEU A 97 -5.36 -14.97 -7.85
N PHE A 98 -6.36 -14.13 -8.11
CA PHE A 98 -6.30 -12.70 -7.81
C PHE A 98 -6.91 -12.45 -6.43
N ILE A 99 -6.12 -11.91 -5.52
CA ILE A 99 -6.51 -11.61 -4.14
C ILE A 99 -6.40 -10.11 -3.94
N ASP A 100 -7.42 -9.52 -3.30
CA ASP A 100 -7.40 -8.12 -2.89
C ASP A 100 -7.94 -7.97 -1.45
N PHE A 101 -7.45 -6.95 -0.73
CA PHE A 101 -7.85 -6.70 0.65
C PHE A 101 -9.02 -5.73 0.72
N SER A 102 -10.05 -6.08 1.51
CA SER A 102 -11.14 -5.16 1.83
C SER A 102 -10.65 -4.05 2.76
N SER A 103 -10.45 -2.85 2.21
CA SER A 103 -10.00 -1.65 2.93
C SER A 103 -8.65 -1.84 3.65
N ALA A 104 -7.63 -2.24 2.89
CA ALA A 104 -6.27 -2.53 3.35
C ALA A 104 -5.66 -1.50 4.33
N PHE A 105 -5.92 -0.21 4.11
CA PHE A 105 -5.37 0.88 4.92
C PHE A 105 -6.23 1.28 6.13
N ILE A 106 -7.43 0.72 6.26
CA ILE A 106 -8.39 1.05 7.33
C ILE A 106 -8.43 -0.06 8.38
N ARG A 107 -8.40 -1.34 7.95
CA ARG A 107 -8.56 -2.49 8.85
C ARG A 107 -7.21 -3.09 9.26
N ILE A 108 -6.36 -2.28 9.89
CA ILE A 108 -5.10 -2.76 10.48
C ILE A 108 -5.38 -3.13 11.94
N ILE A 109 -5.13 -4.39 12.31
CA ILE A 109 -5.25 -4.89 13.69
C ILE A 109 -3.87 -4.72 14.35
N PRO A 110 -3.76 -4.07 15.53
CA PRO A 110 -2.49 -3.86 16.24
C PRO A 110 -1.85 -5.15 16.74
#